data_AF-K0B2L3-F1
#
_entry.id   AF-K0B2L3-F1
#
_cell.length_a   1.000
_cell.length_b   1.000
_cell.length_c   1.000
_cell.angle_alpha   90.00
_cell.angle_beta   90.00
_cell.angle_gamma   90.00
#
_symmetry.space_group_name_H-M   'P 1'
#
loop_
_entity.id
_entity.type
_entity.pdbx_description
1 polymer ?
#
loop_
_entity_poly.entity_id
_entity_poly.type
_entity_poly.pdbx_seq_one_letter_code
_entity_poly.pdbx_strand_id
1 'polypeptide(L)'
;MRKSDIALELFNEGYNCAQAVLSAFDEEIGLDRKTAIKISCEYGAGMAKGGTCGAVMGALMVLEFKLKQNNSGNSNLEELVFNAQGNLKINLNILIIQLSVKS
;
A
#
# COMPACT_ATOMS: atom_id res chain seq x y z
N MET A 1 -9.39 -14.31 6.69
CA MET A 1 -9.80 -13.25 5.74
C MET A 1 -8.58 -12.84 4.92
N ARG A 2 -8.71 -12.54 3.62
CA ARG A 2 -7.55 -12.10 2.81
C ARG A 2 -7.31 -10.61 3.02
N LYS A 3 -6.08 -10.15 2.82
CA LYS A 3 -5.74 -8.71 2.94
C LYS A 3 -6.50 -7.82 1.95
N SER A 4 -6.85 -8.36 0.79
CA SER A 4 -7.72 -7.69 -0.16
C SER A 4 -9.13 -7.45 0.38
N ASP A 5 -9.65 -8.37 1.18
CA ASP A 5 -11.00 -8.27 1.73
C ASP A 5 -11.02 -7.21 2.85
N ILE A 6 -10.01 -7.23 3.73
CA ILE A 6 -9.84 -6.21 4.78
C ILE A 6 -9.68 -4.81 4.17
N ALA A 7 -8.84 -4.67 3.14
CA ALA A 7 -8.66 -3.38 2.47
C ALA A 7 -9.97 -2.88 1.84
N LEU A 8 -10.78 -3.77 1.27
CA LEU A 8 -12.09 -3.41 0.72
C LEU A 8 -13.07 -2.96 1.81
N GLU A 9 -13.11 -3.67 2.94
CA GLU A 9 -13.93 -3.28 4.11
C GLU A 9 -13.53 -1.89 4.61
N LEU A 10 -12.24 -1.63 4.82
CA LEU A 10 -11.74 -0.32 5.27
C LEU A 10 -12.05 0.79 4.26
N PHE A 11 -11.94 0.52 2.96
CA PHE A 11 -12.31 1.50 1.95
C PHE A 11 -13.80 1.86 2.03
N ASN A 12 -14.66 0.85 2.23
CA ASN A 12 -16.10 1.05 2.42
C ASN A 12 -16.44 1.79 3.73
N GLU A 13 -15.58 1.70 4.75
CA GLU A 13 -15.67 2.49 5.98
C GLU A 13 -15.25 3.97 5.81
N GLY A 14 -14.84 4.37 4.61
CA GLY A 14 -14.50 5.76 4.27
C GLY A 14 -13.00 6.06 4.29
N TYR A 15 -12.14 5.05 4.43
CA TYR A 15 -10.70 5.21 4.29
C TYR A 15 -10.37 5.44 2.81
N ASN A 16 -9.38 6.28 2.55
CA ASN A 16 -8.88 6.44 1.19
C ASN A 16 -8.16 5.16 0.71
N CYS A 17 -7.89 5.03 -0.59
CA CYS A 17 -7.30 3.82 -1.16
C CYS A 17 -5.92 3.46 -0.59
N ALA A 18 -5.05 4.43 -0.29
CA ALA A 18 -3.76 4.17 0.35
C ALA A 18 -3.93 3.74 1.82
N GLN A 19 -4.82 4.42 2.54
CA GLN A 19 -5.16 4.12 3.92
C GLN A 19 -5.72 2.72 4.06
N ALA A 20 -6.66 2.32 3.20
CA ALA A 20 -7.25 1.01 3.16
C ALA A 20 -6.20 -0.10 2.96
N VAL A 21 -5.29 0.07 2.00
CA VAL A 21 -4.23 -0.91 1.74
C VAL A 21 -3.22 -0.97 2.90
N LEU A 22 -2.68 0.17 3.34
CA LEU A 22 -1.67 0.16 4.40
C LEU A 22 -2.24 -0.37 5.72
N SER A 23 -3.45 0.04 6.07
CA SER A 23 -4.14 -0.38 7.29
C SER A 23 -4.55 -1.85 7.30
N ALA A 24 -4.65 -2.50 6.13
CA ALA A 24 -4.85 -3.96 6.09
C ALA A 24 -3.61 -4.74 6.56
N PHE A 25 -2.43 -4.12 6.54
CA PHE A 25 -1.15 -4.74 6.90
C PHE A 25 -0.51 -4.16 8.17
N ASP A 26 -1.11 -3.15 8.80
CA ASP A 26 -0.55 -2.41 9.93
C ASP A 26 0.05 -3.30 11.04
N GLU A 27 -0.70 -4.29 11.50
CA GLU A 27 -0.25 -5.26 12.51
C GLU A 27 0.99 -6.07 12.04
N GLU A 28 1.02 -6.50 10.77
CA GLU A 28 2.15 -7.27 10.21
C GLU A 28 3.40 -6.43 10.00
N ILE A 29 3.25 -5.11 9.88
CA ILE A 29 4.35 -4.18 9.70
C ILE A 29 4.72 -3.44 11.00
N GLY A 30 4.13 -3.85 12.13
CA GLY A 30 4.43 -3.28 13.45
C GLY A 30 3.94 -1.85 13.63
N LEU A 31 2.93 -1.42 12.87
CA LEU A 31 2.29 -0.12 13.01
C LEU A 31 0.95 -0.26 13.74
N ASP A 32 0.64 0.71 14.60
CA ASP A 32 -0.74 0.88 15.03
C ASP A 32 -1.58 1.51 13.90
N ARG A 33 -2.87 1.18 13.86
CA ARG A 33 -3.83 1.68 12.85
C ARG A 33 -3.81 3.19 12.71
N LYS A 34 -3.70 3.94 13.81
CA LYS A 34 -3.74 5.40 13.77
C LYS A 34 -2.49 5.98 13.11
N THR A 35 -1.33 5.37 13.32
CA THR A 35 -0.10 5.71 12.61
C THR A 35 -0.20 5.36 11.13
N ALA A 36 -0.71 4.17 10.78
CA ALA A 36 -0.93 3.78 9.39
C ALA A 36 -1.83 4.79 8.64
N ILE A 37 -2.96 5.19 9.24
CA ILE A 37 -3.88 6.19 8.67
C ILE A 37 -3.19 7.53 8.45
N LYS A 38 -2.40 8.00 9.41
CA LYS A 38 -1.71 9.29 9.34
C LYS A 38 -0.65 9.32 8.24
N ILE A 39 0.15 8.27 8.11
CA ILE A 39 1.20 8.21 7.09
C ILE A 39 0.60 8.14 5.68
N SER A 40 -0.56 7.50 5.53
CA SER A 40 -1.21 7.28 4.23
C SER A 40 -2.27 8.33 3.86
N CYS A 41 -2.54 9.32 4.71
CA CYS A 41 -3.67 10.24 4.51
C CYS A 41 -3.55 11.13 3.26
N GLU A 42 -2.32 11.49 2.86
CA GLU A 42 -2.04 12.36 1.71
C GLU A 42 -2.17 11.64 0.36
N TYR A 43 -2.29 10.31 0.37
CA TYR A 43 -2.26 9.47 -0.84
C TYR A 43 -3.67 9.00 -1.26
N GLY A 44 -4.71 9.74 -0.86
CA GLY A 44 -6.11 9.47 -1.19
C GLY A 44 -6.64 10.17 -2.44
N ALA A 45 -7.86 9.84 -2.87
CA ALA A 45 -8.59 10.43 -4.01
C ALA A 45 -7.88 10.39 -5.39
N GLY A 46 -6.76 9.66 -5.49
CA GLY A 46 -5.70 9.98 -6.45
C GLY A 46 -5.03 11.30 -6.03
N MET A 47 -3.79 11.61 -6.32
CA MET A 47 -3.35 11.79 -7.71
C MET A 47 -4.46 12.08 -8.75
N ALA A 48 -5.56 12.73 -8.33
CA ALA A 48 -6.93 12.77 -8.89
C ALA A 48 -7.08 13.34 -10.31
N LYS A 49 -5.97 13.73 -10.95
CA LYS A 49 -5.88 14.30 -12.29
C LYS A 49 -4.61 13.82 -13.03
N GLY A 50 -4.25 12.54 -12.92
CA GLY A 50 -3.19 11.93 -13.76
C GLY A 50 -1.89 11.52 -13.06
N GLY A 51 -1.93 11.16 -11.77
CA GLY A 51 -0.77 10.57 -11.10
C GLY A 51 -0.96 9.11 -10.64
N THR A 52 0.08 8.52 -10.03
CA THR A 52 0.16 7.21 -9.36
C THR A 52 -1.01 6.89 -8.41
N CYS A 53 -1.51 5.66 -8.50
CA CYS A 53 -2.61 5.19 -7.65
C CYS A 53 -2.24 5.14 -6.15
N GLY A 54 -3.12 5.66 -5.28
CA GLY A 54 -2.95 5.59 -3.83
C GLY A 54 -2.86 4.17 -3.27
N ALA A 55 -3.63 3.21 -3.82
CA ALA A 55 -3.53 1.80 -3.43
C ALA A 55 -2.13 1.22 -3.73
N VAL A 56 -1.50 1.64 -4.83
CA VAL A 56 -0.12 1.24 -5.19
C VAL A 56 0.86 1.86 -4.19
N MET A 57 0.69 3.13 -3.83
CA MET A 57 1.53 3.77 -2.82
C MET A 57 1.41 3.08 -1.46
N GLY A 58 0.19 2.75 -1.03
CA GLY A 58 -0.03 1.98 0.20
C GLY A 58 0.67 0.61 0.17
N ALA A 59 0.66 -0.09 -0.97
CA ALA A 59 1.36 -1.36 -1.12
C ALA A 59 2.89 -1.20 -1.10
N LEU A 60 3.43 -0.14 -1.69
CA LEU A 60 4.86 0.19 -1.62
C LEU A 60 5.30 0.46 -0.19
N MET A 61 4.51 1.22 0.58
CA MET A 61 4.79 1.43 2.01
C MET A 61 4.87 0.10 2.77
N VAL A 62 3.91 -0.81 2.56
CA VAL A 62 3.95 -2.15 3.19
C VAL A 62 5.24 -2.89 2.83
N LEU A 63 5.64 -2.86 1.56
CA LEU A 63 6.87 -3.49 1.09
C LEU A 63 8.11 -2.89 1.77
N GLU A 64 8.21 -1.56 1.86
CA GLU A 64 9.32 -0.88 2.53
C GLU A 64 9.44 -1.26 4.00
N PHE A 65 8.31 -1.28 4.74
CA PHE A 65 8.32 -1.68 6.14
C PHE A 65 8.75 -3.14 6.31
N LYS A 66 8.24 -4.06 5.48
CA LYS A 66 8.65 -5.47 5.53
C LYS A 66 10.13 -5.67 5.18
N LEU A 67 10.65 -4.91 4.22
CA LEU A 67 12.07 -4.97 3.86
C LEU A 67 12.96 -4.42 4.96
N LYS A 68 12.59 -3.29 5.58
CA LYS A 68 13.33 -2.71 6.72
C LYS A 68 13.34 -3.63 7.94
N GLN A 69 12.25 -4.32 8.22
CA GLN A 69 12.21 -5.32 9.30
C GLN A 69 13.10 -6.55 9.02
N ASN A 70 13.27 -6.93 7.75
CA ASN A 70 14.07 -8.10 7.35
C ASN A 70 15.56 -7.79 7.08
N ASN A 71 15.96 -6.53 6.91
CA ASN A 71 17.34 -6.14 6.58
C ASN A 71 17.82 -4.95 7.42
N SER A 72 18.68 -5.20 8.40
CA SER A 72 19.47 -4.17 9.09
C SER A 72 20.66 -3.64 8.27
N GLY A 73 20.67 -3.74 6.92
CA GLY A 73 21.76 -3.15 6.13
C GLY A 73 21.89 -3.62 4.67
N ASN A 74 20.96 -3.25 3.78
CA ASN A 74 21.16 -3.43 2.35
C ASN A 74 20.74 -2.18 1.56
N SER A 75 21.69 -1.60 0.82
CA SER A 75 21.60 -0.28 0.15
C SER A 75 20.82 -0.28 -1.18
N ASN A 76 20.28 -1.42 -1.61
CA ASN A 76 19.60 -1.57 -2.91
C ASN A 76 18.06 -1.49 -2.81
N LEU A 77 17.53 -1.05 -1.66
CA LEU A 77 16.07 -0.94 -1.43
C LEU A 77 15.43 0.16 -2.28
N GLU A 78 16.11 1.30 -2.41
CA GLU A 78 15.63 2.42 -3.22
C GLU A 78 15.54 2.02 -4.70
N GLU A 79 16.46 1.21 -5.20
CA GLU A 79 16.46 0.71 -6.58
C GLU A 79 15.36 -0.33 -6.84
N LEU A 80 15.05 -1.20 -5.87
CA LEU A 80 13.93 -2.14 -5.97
C LEU A 80 12.57 -1.42 -5.95
N VAL A 81 12.42 -0.40 -5.09
CA VAL A 81 11.20 0.43 -5.02
C VAL A 81 11.06 1.31 -6.27
N PHE A 82 12.17 1.82 -6.81
CA PHE A 82 12.17 2.58 -8.07
C PHE A 82 11.82 1.68 -9.27
N ASN A 83 12.39 0.47 -9.34
CA ASN A 83 12.06 -0.51 -10.38
C ASN A 83 10.63 -1.08 -10.22
N ALA A 84 10.12 -1.15 -8.99
CA ALA A 84 8.73 -1.49 -8.68
C ALA A 84 7.74 -0.45 -9.24
N GLN A 85 8.10 0.83 -9.18
CA GLN A 85 7.33 1.91 -9.78
C GLN A 85 7.42 1.91 -11.31
N GLY A 86 8.59 1.53 -11.88
CA GLY A 86 8.83 1.47 -13.34
C GLY A 86 8.32 0.21 -14.05
N ASN A 87 8.23 -0.93 -13.36
CA ASN A 87 7.72 -2.19 -13.91
C ASN A 87 6.48 -2.62 -13.13
N LEU A 88 5.31 -2.30 -13.66
CA LEU A 88 3.99 -2.71 -13.20
C LEU A 88 3.75 -4.23 -13.38
N LYS A 89 4.63 -5.06 -12.79
CA LYS A 89 4.55 -6.53 -12.73
C LYS A 89 4.87 -7.03 -11.31
N ILE A 90 4.50 -6.26 -10.29
CA ILE A 90 4.55 -6.74 -8.92
C ILE A 90 3.29 -7.52 -8.64
N ASN A 91 3.48 -8.85 -8.65
CA ASN A 91 2.74 -9.89 -7.96
C ASN A 91 1.21 -9.72 -7.88
N LEU A 92 0.51 -10.64 -8.54
CA LEU A 92 -0.94 -10.74 -8.81
C LEU A 92 -1.89 -10.30 -7.67
N ASN A 93 -1.47 -10.33 -6.41
CA ASN A 93 -2.30 -9.93 -5.26
C ASN A 93 -2.53 -8.41 -5.14
N ILE A 94 -1.62 -7.55 -5.61
CA ILE A 94 -1.81 -6.09 -5.58
C ILE A 94 -2.74 -5.63 -6.71
N LEU A 95 -2.71 -6.33 -7.85
CA LEU A 95 -3.62 -6.07 -8.98
C LEU A 95 -5.08 -6.40 -8.63
N ILE A 96 -5.32 -7.41 -7.78
CA ILE A 96 -6.67 -7.75 -7.31
C ILE A 96 -7.28 -6.57 -6.53
N ILE A 97 -6.52 -5.87 -5.69
CA ILE A 97 -7.02 -4.70 -4.96
C ILE A 97 -7.36 -3.56 -5.94
N GLN A 98 -6.54 -3.35 -6.98
CA GLN A 98 -6.80 -2.34 -8.01
C GLN A 98 -8.05 -2.66 -8.87
N LEU A 99 -8.36 -3.94 -9.08
CA LEU A 99 -9.56 -4.37 -9.80
C LEU A 99 -10.82 -4.38 -8.92
N SER A 100 -10.69 -4.66 -7.63
CA SER A 100 -11.82 -4.70 -6.68
C SER A 100 -12.30 -3.33 -6.22
N VAL A 101 -11.51 -2.26 -6.38
CA VAL A 101 -11.88 -0.87 -6.02
C VAL A 101 -12.46 -0.10 -7.22
N LYS A 102 -12.65 -0.77 -8.37
CA LYS A 102 -13.08 -0.14 -9.64
C LYS A 102 -14.58 -0.31 -9.95
N SER A 103 -15.42 -0.46 -8.93
CA SER A 103 -16.89 -0.54 -9.03
C SER A 103 -17.56 0.72 -8.52
#